data_AF-A0A4Q2U4N8-F1
#
_entry.id   AF-A0A4Q2U4N8-F1
#
_cell.length_a   1.000
_cell.length_b   1.000
_cell.length_c   1.000
_cell.angle_alpha   90.00
_cell.angle_beta   90.00
_cell.angle_gamma   90.00
#
_symmetry.space_group_name_H-M   'P 1'
#
loop_
_entity.id
_entity.type
_entity.pdbx_description
1 polymer ?
#
loop_
_entity_poly.entity_id
_entity_poly.type
_entity_poly.pdbx_seq_one_letter_code
_entity_poly.pdbx_strand_id
1 'polypeptide(L)'
;MTFAKRLRASTALLAVAGLLQTQAAFAQTASADAAPTVMPDSSRFVKQYASVPALAPQLTYAQKQALLKQKIKYVFVLFQENRSFDNYFATFPGARGLFSGGKLNTALPGAVQRIVNTDGSVGTISPFLIPQSVTAANGKTVPLYPADLGDVDHGHTGIAVGIDVDPATGKSRNDRFAIDNEGLTTDAAGRLVSKTTLMPATTRPTLAQKQTAELVMAHVDCDTVPFMWQYADRFALFDNFHMTVDGPSTPNAIAMIAGQGGETQYVKHPDQVANEPVTGDPGPFPGSNLDKSAVKPTFNPADENPNKPTNPQTYASLPLSFMGPQIQNIIKSDENPMMDLLDVQNDIGTIAKQNKTNVPWGWYQEG
;
A
#
# COMPACT_ATOMS: atom_id res chain seq x y z
N MET A 1 0.63 45.22 35.83
CA MET A 1 1.66 44.21 36.11
C MET A 1 1.25 43.44 37.38
N THR A 2 0.18 42.64 37.47
CA THR A 2 -0.39 41.56 36.64
C THR A 2 0.57 40.41 36.31
N PHE A 3 0.17 39.22 36.79
CA PHE A 3 0.44 37.90 36.21
C PHE A 3 1.88 37.34 36.25
N ALA A 4 2.49 37.23 37.43
CA ALA A 4 3.61 36.31 37.63
C ALA A 4 3.80 35.97 39.11
N LYS A 5 3.05 34.99 39.65
CA LYS A 5 3.40 34.16 40.84
C LYS A 5 2.26 33.26 41.37
N ARG A 6 1.14 33.12 40.65
CA ARG A 6 0.12 32.09 40.93
C ARG A 6 -0.13 31.24 39.70
N LEU A 7 0.79 30.31 39.39
CA LEU A 7 0.52 29.10 38.60
C LEU A 7 1.72 28.13 38.74
N ARG A 8 2.04 27.76 39.99
CA ARG A 8 3.00 26.69 40.32
C ARG A 8 2.47 25.93 41.54
N ALA A 9 1.27 25.37 41.44
CA ALA A 9 0.71 24.44 42.43
C ALA A 9 -0.62 23.83 41.94
N SER A 10 -0.74 23.40 40.67
CA SER A 10 -1.97 22.75 40.18
C SER A 10 -1.73 21.88 38.93
N THR A 11 -0.67 21.08 38.91
CA THR A 11 -0.44 20.09 37.82
C THR A 11 0.27 18.83 38.30
N ALA A 12 0.07 18.45 39.56
CA ALA A 12 0.63 17.24 40.16
C ALA A 12 -0.41 16.15 40.48
N LEU A 13 -1.66 16.28 40.03
CA LEU A 13 -2.66 15.22 40.12
C LEU A 13 -3.44 15.13 38.81
N LEU A 14 -2.95 14.24 37.94
CA LEU A 14 -3.62 13.57 36.82
C LEU A 14 -2.58 12.78 35.98
N ALA A 15 -1.33 12.67 36.44
CA ALA A 15 -0.59 11.44 36.31
C ALA A 15 -1.32 10.36 37.14
N VAL A 16 -1.52 9.16 36.58
CA VAL A 16 -2.31 8.02 37.11
C VAL A 16 -3.80 8.00 36.69
N ALA A 17 -4.08 8.05 35.38
CA ALA A 17 -5.28 7.43 34.77
C ALA A 17 -5.19 7.30 33.23
N GLY A 18 -3.99 7.09 32.68
CA GLY A 18 -3.76 6.94 31.23
C GLY A 18 -2.92 5.72 30.85
N LEU A 19 -2.71 4.78 31.78
CA LEU A 19 -2.25 3.43 31.46
C LEU A 19 -3.43 2.62 30.91
N LEU A 20 -4.06 3.12 29.86
CA LEU A 20 -5.07 2.41 29.10
C LEU A 20 -4.36 1.83 27.88
N GLN A 21 -3.93 0.59 28.06
CA GLN A 21 -3.68 -0.39 27.02
C GLN A 21 -2.94 0.16 25.81
N THR A 22 -1.61 0.16 25.89
CA THR A 22 -0.83 -0.21 24.71
C THR A 22 -1.30 -1.62 24.31
N GLN A 23 -2.36 -1.69 23.49
CA GLN A 23 -2.47 -2.81 22.58
C GLN A 23 -1.24 -2.66 21.69
N ALA A 24 -0.13 -3.27 22.11
CA ALA A 24 0.82 -3.77 21.15
C ALA A 24 -0.05 -4.48 20.11
N ALA A 25 -0.09 -3.94 18.90
CA ALA A 25 -0.59 -4.66 17.75
C ALA A 25 0.34 -5.86 17.62
N PHE A 26 0.09 -6.90 18.42
CA PHE A 26 0.54 -8.22 18.09
C PHE A 26 -0.06 -8.45 16.72
N ALA A 27 0.82 -8.53 15.70
CA ALA A 27 0.46 -9.18 14.46
C ALA A 27 -0.35 -10.41 14.88
N GLN A 28 -1.64 -10.43 14.50
CA GLN A 28 -2.46 -11.60 14.75
C GLN A 28 -1.61 -12.76 14.23
N THR A 29 -1.14 -13.60 15.14
CA THR A 29 -0.68 -14.92 14.77
C THR A 29 -1.96 -15.64 14.40
N ALA A 30 -2.47 -15.31 13.21
CA ALA A 30 -3.65 -15.90 12.65
C ALA A 30 -3.34 -17.39 12.59
N SER A 31 -4.05 -18.11 13.44
CA SER A 31 -4.10 -19.55 13.50
C SER A 31 -4.32 -20.10 12.09
N ALA A 32 -3.50 -21.11 11.74
CA ALA A 32 -3.47 -21.85 10.49
C ALA A 32 -3.00 -21.03 9.28
N ASP A 33 -1.80 -21.35 8.78
CA ASP A 33 -1.52 -21.19 7.35
C ASP A 33 -2.71 -21.80 6.59
N ALA A 34 -3.56 -20.96 5.99
CA ALA A 34 -4.62 -21.45 5.12
C ALA A 34 -3.91 -22.30 4.06
N ALA A 35 -4.21 -23.60 4.06
CA ALA A 35 -3.59 -24.50 3.10
C ALA A 35 -3.87 -23.96 1.69
N PRO A 36 -2.86 -23.90 0.80
CA PRO A 36 -3.08 -23.47 -0.57
C PRO A 36 -4.22 -24.32 -1.14
N THR A 37 -5.20 -23.72 -1.80
CA THR A 37 -6.32 -24.46 -2.38
C THR A 37 -6.10 -24.60 -3.88
N VAL A 38 -6.32 -25.79 -4.43
CA VAL A 38 -6.32 -25.96 -5.89
C VAL A 38 -7.56 -25.29 -6.44
N MET A 39 -7.37 -24.38 -7.39
CA MET A 39 -8.48 -23.63 -7.97
C MET A 39 -9.45 -24.58 -8.70
N PRO A 40 -10.77 -24.45 -8.46
CA PRO A 40 -11.77 -25.39 -8.97
C PRO A 40 -11.86 -25.38 -10.51
N ASP A 41 -11.61 -24.22 -11.13
CA ASP A 41 -11.86 -23.98 -12.56
C ASP A 41 -10.59 -23.85 -13.41
N SER A 42 -9.45 -24.32 -12.90
CA SER A 42 -8.23 -24.33 -13.70
C SER A 42 -8.36 -25.16 -14.97
N SER A 43 -7.62 -24.74 -16.01
CA SER A 43 -7.56 -25.47 -17.27
C SER A 43 -7.12 -26.93 -17.06
N ARG A 44 -7.53 -27.84 -17.95
CA ARG A 44 -7.10 -29.25 -17.90
C ARG A 44 -5.57 -29.39 -17.89
N PHE A 45 -4.89 -28.49 -18.60
CA PHE A 45 -3.43 -28.43 -18.63
C PHE A 45 -2.84 -28.07 -17.26
N VAL A 46 -3.40 -27.10 -16.53
CA VAL A 46 -2.91 -26.75 -15.19
C VAL A 46 -3.23 -27.85 -14.17
N LYS A 47 -4.43 -28.43 -14.24
CA LYS A 47 -4.88 -29.48 -13.30
C LYS A 47 -3.94 -30.69 -13.23
N GLN A 48 -3.20 -30.99 -14.29
CA GLN A 48 -2.21 -32.09 -14.28
C GLN A 48 -0.92 -31.76 -13.50
N TYR A 49 -0.62 -30.48 -13.28
CA TYR A 49 0.54 -30.00 -12.52
C TYR A 49 0.18 -29.47 -11.14
N ALA A 50 -1.10 -29.29 -10.85
CA ALA A 50 -1.57 -28.84 -9.56
C ALA A 50 -1.15 -29.84 -8.46
N SER A 51 -0.29 -29.38 -7.54
CA SER A 51 0.04 -30.15 -6.35
C SER A 51 -1.22 -30.28 -5.49
N VAL A 52 -1.65 -31.49 -5.17
CA VAL A 52 -2.68 -31.68 -4.15
C VAL A 52 -2.03 -31.36 -2.80
N PRO A 53 -2.43 -30.26 -2.11
CA PRO A 53 -1.79 -29.82 -0.87
C PRO A 53 -1.77 -30.91 0.20
N ALA A 54 -2.82 -31.73 0.25
CA ALA A 54 -2.93 -32.87 1.15
C ALA A 54 -1.90 -33.99 0.88
N LEU A 55 -1.29 -34.02 -0.31
CA LEU A 55 -0.24 -34.97 -0.70
C LEU A 55 1.16 -34.36 -0.63
N ALA A 56 1.29 -33.07 -0.29
CA ALA A 56 2.59 -32.43 -0.15
C ALA A 56 3.34 -33.02 1.07
N PRO A 57 4.65 -33.31 0.94
CA PRO A 57 5.43 -33.79 2.07
C PRO A 57 5.44 -32.75 3.20
N GLN A 58 5.21 -33.21 4.42
CA GLN A 58 5.36 -32.37 5.61
C GLN A 58 6.85 -32.16 5.87
N LEU A 59 7.34 -30.98 5.51
CA LEU A 59 8.73 -30.59 5.68
C LEU A 59 8.89 -29.69 6.91
N THR A 60 9.93 -29.94 7.70
CA THR A 60 10.33 -29.01 8.75
C THR A 60 10.79 -27.69 8.14
N TYR A 61 10.81 -26.61 8.94
CA TYR A 61 11.33 -25.32 8.49
C TYR A 61 12.75 -25.41 7.92
N ALA A 62 13.64 -26.16 8.59
CA ALA A 62 15.01 -26.36 8.13
C ALA A 62 15.08 -27.10 6.78
N GLN A 63 14.20 -28.10 6.57
CA GLN A 63 14.11 -28.80 5.29
C GLN A 63 13.59 -27.89 4.17
N LYS A 64 12.55 -27.08 4.44
CA LYS A 64 12.04 -26.07 3.50
C LYS A 64 13.15 -25.09 3.10
N GLN A 65 13.87 -24.54 4.07
CA GLN A 65 14.99 -23.63 3.81
C GLN A 65 16.11 -24.29 3.00
N ALA A 66 16.49 -25.53 3.33
CA ALA A 66 17.52 -26.26 2.60
C ALA A 66 17.14 -26.47 1.13
N LEU A 67 15.88 -26.88 0.87
CA LEU A 67 15.36 -27.05 -0.48
C LEU A 67 15.30 -25.73 -1.25
N LEU A 68 14.82 -24.65 -0.63
CA LEU A 68 14.80 -23.33 -1.25
C LEU A 68 16.21 -22.90 -1.67
N LYS A 69 17.20 -22.97 -0.78
CA LYS A 69 18.61 -22.66 -1.09
C LYS A 69 19.18 -23.57 -2.18
N GLN A 70 18.76 -24.83 -2.21
CA GLN A 70 19.22 -25.78 -3.23
C GLN A 70 18.62 -25.49 -4.61
N LYS A 71 17.34 -25.13 -4.68
CA LYS A 71 16.55 -25.10 -5.93
C LYS A 71 16.31 -23.71 -6.50
N ILE A 72 16.20 -22.68 -5.65
CA ILE A 72 15.98 -21.30 -6.07
C ILE A 72 17.31 -20.57 -6.08
N LYS A 73 17.69 -20.05 -7.26
CA LYS A 73 18.94 -19.32 -7.48
C LYS A 73 18.74 -17.84 -7.78
N TYR A 74 17.58 -17.50 -8.33
CA TYR A 74 17.21 -16.15 -8.73
C TYR A 74 15.80 -15.87 -8.27
N VAL A 75 15.56 -14.66 -7.78
CA VAL A 75 14.24 -14.14 -7.44
C VAL A 75 14.08 -12.85 -8.23
N PHE A 76 13.02 -12.79 -9.04
CA PHE A 76 12.64 -11.59 -9.77
C PHE A 76 11.36 -11.08 -9.12
N VAL A 77 11.39 -9.82 -8.68
CA VAL A 77 10.22 -9.14 -8.12
C VAL A 77 9.73 -8.14 -9.16
N LEU A 78 8.57 -8.41 -9.74
CA LEU A 78 7.90 -7.48 -10.65
C LEU A 78 6.93 -6.64 -9.82
N PHE A 79 7.38 -5.46 -9.40
CA PHE A 79 6.61 -4.55 -8.57
C PHE A 79 5.73 -3.66 -9.46
N GLN A 80 4.43 -3.93 -9.47
CA GLN A 80 3.44 -3.24 -10.32
C GLN A 80 2.69 -2.16 -9.53
N GLU A 81 2.04 -1.26 -10.26
CA GLU A 81 1.33 -0.08 -9.75
C GLU A 81 0.00 0.12 -10.51
N ASN A 82 -1.03 0.78 -10.00
CA ASN A 82 -1.52 0.88 -8.62
C ASN A 82 -2.91 0.20 -8.65
N ARG A 83 -3.00 -1.11 -8.36
CA ARG A 83 -4.24 -1.89 -8.56
C ARG A 83 -4.53 -2.77 -7.36
N SER A 84 -5.75 -2.68 -6.83
CA SER A 84 -6.20 -3.54 -5.73
C SER A 84 -6.46 -4.97 -6.21
N PHE A 85 -6.52 -5.92 -5.26
CA PHE A 85 -6.84 -7.31 -5.57
C PHE A 85 -8.18 -7.43 -6.27
N ASP A 86 -9.23 -6.79 -5.75
CA ASP A 86 -10.56 -6.83 -6.33
C ASP A 86 -10.63 -6.08 -7.67
N ASN A 87 -9.78 -5.09 -7.94
CA ASN A 87 -9.74 -4.51 -9.27
C ASN A 87 -9.34 -5.55 -10.34
N TYR A 88 -8.33 -6.38 -10.08
CA TYR A 88 -7.85 -7.38 -11.06
C TYR A 88 -8.57 -8.73 -10.97
N PHE A 89 -8.96 -9.16 -9.77
CA PHE A 89 -9.33 -10.55 -9.48
C PHE A 89 -10.68 -10.68 -8.76
N ALA A 90 -11.51 -9.63 -8.70
CA ALA A 90 -12.81 -9.72 -8.02
C ALA A 90 -13.70 -10.86 -8.54
N THR A 91 -13.61 -11.16 -9.83
CA THR A 91 -14.36 -12.24 -10.51
C THR A 91 -13.50 -13.49 -10.77
N PHE A 92 -12.25 -13.52 -10.29
CA PHE A 92 -11.35 -14.65 -10.56
C PHE A 92 -11.84 -15.93 -9.84
N PRO A 93 -12.06 -17.05 -10.56
CA PRO A 93 -12.61 -18.27 -9.97
C PRO A 93 -11.74 -18.87 -8.85
N GLY A 94 -12.37 -19.14 -7.70
CA GLY A 94 -11.71 -19.78 -6.56
C GLY A 94 -10.87 -18.84 -5.67
N ALA A 95 -10.70 -17.58 -6.06
CA ALA A 95 -10.12 -16.55 -5.19
C ALA A 95 -11.18 -15.93 -4.28
N ARG A 96 -10.78 -15.33 -3.15
CA ARG A 96 -11.65 -14.55 -2.25
C ARG A 96 -11.97 -13.14 -2.75
N GLY A 97 -12.34 -13.00 -4.02
CA GLY A 97 -12.80 -11.73 -4.61
C GLY A 97 -14.28 -11.41 -4.34
N LEU A 98 -14.69 -10.16 -4.60
CA LEU A 98 -16.06 -9.65 -4.38
C LEU A 98 -17.16 -10.47 -5.08
N PHE A 99 -16.85 -11.13 -6.19
CA PHE A 99 -17.78 -11.95 -6.97
C PHE A 99 -17.43 -13.45 -6.93
N SER A 100 -16.65 -13.89 -5.94
CA SER A 100 -16.25 -15.29 -5.75
C SER A 100 -17.41 -16.29 -5.71
N GLY A 101 -18.62 -15.86 -5.32
CA GLY A 101 -19.86 -16.65 -5.38
C GLY A 101 -20.62 -16.59 -6.71
N GLY A 102 -19.99 -16.07 -7.78
CA GLY A 102 -20.60 -15.83 -9.10
C GLY A 102 -21.49 -14.58 -9.18
N LYS A 103 -21.69 -13.88 -8.06
CA LYS A 103 -22.42 -12.61 -7.95
C LYS A 103 -21.89 -11.82 -6.76
N LEU A 104 -22.08 -10.50 -6.80
CA LEU A 104 -21.74 -9.64 -5.67
C LEU A 104 -22.56 -10.02 -4.43
N ASN A 105 -21.88 -10.25 -3.32
CA ASN A 105 -22.53 -10.34 -2.02
C ASN A 105 -22.69 -8.92 -1.44
N THR A 106 -23.88 -8.33 -1.61
CA THR A 106 -24.19 -6.97 -1.14
C THR A 106 -24.21 -6.81 0.38
N ALA A 107 -24.14 -7.91 1.14
CA ALA A 107 -23.98 -7.87 2.60
C ALA A 107 -22.53 -7.66 3.05
N LEU A 108 -21.55 -7.73 2.14
CA LEU A 108 -20.15 -7.43 2.47
C LEU A 108 -20.01 -5.94 2.81
N PRO A 109 -19.25 -5.58 3.87
CA PRO A 109 -18.90 -4.19 4.14
C PRO A 109 -18.29 -3.54 2.89
N GLY A 110 -18.78 -2.35 2.53
CA GLY A 110 -18.28 -1.60 1.37
C GLY A 110 -18.79 -2.04 -0.01
N ALA A 111 -19.56 -3.13 -0.12
CA ALA A 111 -20.07 -3.61 -1.41
C ALA A 111 -21.08 -2.65 -2.07
N VAL A 112 -21.72 -1.81 -1.27
CA VAL A 112 -22.58 -0.72 -1.74
C VAL A 112 -22.16 0.55 -1.02
N GLN A 113 -21.72 1.55 -1.78
CA GLN A 113 -21.24 2.82 -1.23
C GLN A 113 -22.15 3.97 -1.63
N ARG A 114 -22.14 5.05 -0.85
CA ARG A 114 -22.80 6.30 -1.24
C ARG A 114 -22.00 6.98 -2.34
N ILE A 115 -22.70 7.68 -3.21
CA ILE A 115 -22.11 8.52 -4.26
C ILE A 115 -23.02 9.72 -4.52
N VAL A 116 -22.46 10.87 -4.87
CA VAL A 116 -23.22 12.10 -5.10
C VAL A 116 -23.25 12.41 -6.61
N ASN A 117 -24.43 12.46 -7.20
CA ASN A 117 -24.55 12.79 -8.62
C ASN A 117 -24.24 14.27 -8.89
N THR A 118 -23.93 14.59 -10.14
CA THR A 118 -23.62 15.97 -10.59
C THR A 118 -24.80 16.94 -10.45
N ASP A 119 -26.02 16.43 -10.20
CA ASP A 119 -27.20 17.23 -9.85
C ASP A 119 -27.38 17.45 -8.33
N GLY A 120 -26.50 16.85 -7.52
CA GLY A 120 -26.51 16.90 -6.06
C GLY A 120 -27.35 15.82 -5.36
N SER A 121 -28.03 14.94 -6.11
CA SER A 121 -28.74 13.81 -5.53
C SER A 121 -27.76 12.77 -4.97
N VAL A 122 -28.09 12.19 -3.81
CA VAL A 122 -27.28 11.12 -3.22
C VAL A 122 -27.85 9.78 -3.69
N GLY A 123 -26.99 8.98 -4.32
CA GLY A 123 -27.29 7.63 -4.76
C GLY A 123 -26.40 6.60 -4.09
N THR A 124 -26.41 5.39 -4.66
CA THR A 124 -25.52 4.30 -4.29
C THR A 124 -24.81 3.75 -5.50
N ILE A 125 -23.61 3.22 -5.30
CA ILE A 125 -22.82 2.52 -6.32
C ILE A 125 -22.36 1.17 -5.77
N SER A 126 -22.34 0.18 -6.65
CA SER A 126 -21.78 -1.14 -6.39
C SER A 126 -20.66 -1.42 -7.39
N PRO A 127 -19.74 -2.34 -7.08
CA PRO A 127 -18.71 -2.74 -8.01
C PRO A 127 -19.26 -3.14 -9.38
N PHE A 128 -18.58 -2.71 -10.44
CA PHE A 128 -18.98 -2.97 -11.81
C PHE A 128 -17.78 -3.27 -12.71
N LEU A 129 -18.03 -4.06 -13.76
CA LEU A 129 -17.02 -4.39 -14.76
C LEU A 129 -16.81 -3.20 -15.71
N ILE A 130 -15.57 -2.77 -15.85
CA ILE A 130 -15.18 -1.81 -16.90
C ILE A 130 -15.50 -2.43 -18.28
N PRO A 131 -16.16 -1.69 -19.19
CA PRO A 131 -16.39 -2.19 -20.54
C PRO A 131 -15.08 -2.31 -21.32
N GLN A 132 -14.96 -3.31 -22.20
CA GLN A 132 -13.77 -3.51 -23.05
C GLN A 132 -13.59 -2.41 -24.11
N SER A 133 -14.60 -1.57 -24.33
CA SER A 133 -14.56 -0.47 -25.29
C SER A 133 -15.57 0.61 -24.94
N VAL A 134 -15.32 1.82 -25.41
CA VAL A 134 -16.22 2.97 -25.30
C VAL A 134 -16.46 3.61 -26.67
N THR A 135 -17.57 4.33 -26.80
CA THR A 135 -17.78 5.24 -27.93
C THR A 135 -17.12 6.58 -27.62
N ALA A 136 -16.04 6.91 -28.33
CA ALA A 136 -15.37 8.19 -28.21
C ALA A 136 -16.26 9.34 -28.72
N ALA A 137 -15.90 10.58 -28.38
CA ALA A 137 -16.67 11.78 -28.76
C ALA A 137 -16.91 11.94 -30.27
N ASN A 138 -16.07 11.33 -31.11
CA ASN A 138 -16.20 11.30 -32.56
C ASN A 138 -17.09 10.15 -33.09
N GLY A 139 -17.77 9.41 -32.21
CA GLY A 139 -18.64 8.29 -32.53
C GLY A 139 -17.91 6.97 -32.82
N LYS A 140 -16.57 6.91 -32.78
CA LYS A 140 -15.83 5.66 -32.99
C LYS A 140 -15.81 4.81 -31.73
N THR A 141 -15.91 3.50 -31.92
CA THR A 141 -15.62 2.54 -30.84
C THR A 141 -14.11 2.45 -30.65
N VAL A 142 -13.65 2.63 -29.42
CA VAL A 142 -12.23 2.58 -29.02
C VAL A 142 -12.09 1.54 -27.92
N PRO A 143 -11.15 0.58 -28.03
CA PRO A 143 -10.87 -0.36 -26.94
C PRO A 143 -10.37 0.39 -25.70
N LEU A 144 -10.70 -0.12 -24.52
CA LEU A 144 -10.14 0.33 -23.25
C LEU A 144 -9.12 -0.68 -22.76
N TYR A 145 -7.95 -0.19 -22.39
CA TYR A 145 -6.90 -0.96 -21.73
C TYR A 145 -6.77 -0.54 -20.26
N PRO A 146 -6.20 -1.38 -19.38
CA PRO A 146 -5.97 -1.02 -17.98
C PRO A 146 -5.15 0.27 -17.79
N ALA A 147 -4.30 0.60 -18.77
CA ALA A 147 -3.49 1.83 -18.79
C ALA A 147 -4.31 3.08 -19.11
N ASP A 148 -5.51 2.93 -19.69
CA ASP A 148 -6.43 4.05 -19.98
C ASP A 148 -7.29 4.41 -18.75
N LEU A 149 -7.24 3.60 -17.69
CA LEU A 149 -7.95 3.89 -16.45
C LEU A 149 -7.22 4.99 -15.68
N GLY A 150 -7.98 5.98 -15.25
CA GLY A 150 -7.49 7.06 -14.41
C GLY A 150 -6.97 6.56 -13.06
N ASP A 151 -6.23 7.44 -12.40
CA ASP A 151 -5.79 7.23 -11.03
C ASP A 151 -6.89 7.62 -10.03
N VAL A 152 -6.91 6.94 -8.88
CA VAL A 152 -7.84 7.19 -7.76
C VAL A 152 -7.03 7.49 -6.51
N ASP A 153 -7.63 8.16 -5.52
CA ASP A 153 -6.90 8.49 -4.29
C ASP A 153 -6.35 7.22 -3.62
N HIS A 154 -5.03 7.11 -3.62
CA HIS A 154 -4.26 6.04 -2.98
C HIS A 154 -3.25 6.62 -1.97
N GLY A 155 -3.46 7.88 -1.55
CA GLY A 155 -2.70 8.47 -0.46
C GLY A 155 -3.12 7.89 0.89
N HIS A 156 -2.20 7.89 1.86
CA HIS A 156 -2.45 7.34 3.21
C HIS A 156 -3.76 7.83 3.83
N THR A 157 -4.03 9.14 3.76
CA THR A 157 -5.28 9.69 4.31
C THR A 157 -6.52 9.27 3.53
N GLY A 158 -6.44 9.13 2.21
CA GLY A 158 -7.56 8.72 1.36
C GLY A 158 -7.94 7.26 1.59
N ILE A 159 -6.96 6.36 1.61
CA ILE A 159 -7.18 4.94 1.91
C ILE A 159 -7.73 4.77 3.33
N ALA A 160 -7.15 5.42 4.34
CA ALA A 160 -7.66 5.35 5.72
C ALA A 160 -9.11 5.84 5.83
N VAL A 161 -9.47 6.92 5.11
CA VAL A 161 -10.86 7.39 5.03
C VAL A 161 -11.75 6.35 4.34
N GLY A 162 -11.29 5.76 3.23
CA GLY A 162 -12.03 4.75 2.46
C GLY A 162 -12.34 3.48 3.27
N ILE A 163 -11.36 2.99 4.02
CA ILE A 163 -11.52 1.83 4.92
C ILE A 163 -12.53 2.13 6.03
N ASP A 164 -12.61 3.37 6.52
CA ASP A 164 -13.54 3.82 7.58
C ASP A 164 -13.62 2.83 8.75
N VAL A 165 -12.51 2.68 9.48
CA VAL A 165 -12.48 1.84 10.69
C VAL A 165 -13.34 2.49 11.76
N ASP A 166 -14.36 1.76 12.22
CA ASP A 166 -15.17 2.19 13.35
C ASP A 166 -14.32 2.18 14.63
N PRO A 167 -14.03 3.35 15.24
CA PRO A 167 -13.12 3.43 16.39
C PRO A 167 -13.68 2.74 17.64
N ALA A 168 -14.99 2.51 17.73
CA ALA A 168 -15.59 1.82 18.86
C ALA A 168 -15.46 0.30 18.75
N THR A 169 -15.41 -0.24 17.53
CA THR A 169 -15.39 -1.70 17.30
C THR A 169 -14.08 -2.22 16.71
N GLY A 170 -13.23 -1.34 16.17
CA GLY A 170 -12.04 -1.70 15.41
C GLY A 170 -12.35 -2.39 14.08
N LYS A 171 -13.62 -2.46 13.66
CA LYS A 171 -14.02 -3.11 12.41
C LYS A 171 -14.09 -2.07 11.29
N SER A 172 -13.51 -2.42 10.16
CA SER A 172 -13.66 -1.65 8.92
C SER A 172 -15.10 -1.70 8.41
N ARG A 173 -15.59 -0.56 7.92
CA ARG A 173 -16.84 -0.45 7.17
C ARG A 173 -16.61 -0.51 5.65
N ASN A 174 -15.41 -0.15 5.18
CA ASN A 174 -14.97 -0.13 3.78
C ASN A 174 -15.91 0.66 2.84
N ASP A 175 -16.61 1.69 3.34
CA ASP A 175 -17.78 2.26 2.66
C ASP A 175 -17.63 3.71 2.19
N ARG A 176 -16.41 4.26 2.19
CA ARG A 176 -16.15 5.67 1.85
C ARG A 176 -15.27 5.93 0.65
N PHE A 177 -14.76 4.90 -0.03
CA PHE A 177 -13.89 5.06 -1.20
C PHE A 177 -14.52 5.97 -2.28
N ALA A 178 -15.80 5.79 -2.59
CA ALA A 178 -16.49 6.59 -3.59
C ALA A 178 -16.57 8.07 -3.19
N ILE A 179 -17.14 8.39 -2.02
CA ILE A 179 -17.29 9.79 -1.59
C ILE A 179 -15.95 10.48 -1.33
N ASP A 180 -14.91 9.74 -0.91
CA ASP A 180 -13.57 10.31 -0.73
C ASP A 180 -12.99 10.79 -2.07
N ASN A 181 -13.18 10.00 -3.14
CA ASN A 181 -12.80 10.37 -4.51
C ASN A 181 -13.67 11.48 -5.12
N GLU A 182 -14.84 11.79 -4.53
CA GLU A 182 -15.61 13.00 -4.85
C GLU A 182 -15.08 14.26 -4.17
N GLY A 183 -14.07 14.14 -3.29
CA GLY A 183 -13.61 15.22 -2.42
C GLY A 183 -14.54 15.48 -1.24
N LEU A 184 -15.32 14.47 -0.84
CA LEU A 184 -16.30 14.51 0.23
C LEU A 184 -15.88 13.61 1.40
N THR A 185 -16.47 13.86 2.57
CA THR A 185 -16.36 13.01 3.76
C THR A 185 -17.64 13.12 4.58
N THR A 186 -17.66 12.57 5.79
CA THR A 186 -18.79 12.72 6.72
C THR A 186 -18.41 13.42 8.01
N ASP A 187 -19.29 14.28 8.51
CA ASP A 187 -19.20 14.82 9.86
C ASP A 187 -19.47 13.74 10.94
N ALA A 188 -19.34 14.11 12.22
CA ALA A 188 -19.60 13.22 13.35
C ALA A 188 -21.06 12.72 13.44
N ALA A 189 -21.99 13.36 12.71
CA ALA A 189 -23.39 12.95 12.61
C ALA A 189 -23.68 12.14 11.33
N GLY A 190 -22.66 11.80 10.54
CA GLY A 190 -22.77 11.03 9.31
C GLY A 190 -23.23 11.81 8.08
N ARG A 191 -23.32 13.14 8.15
CA ARG A 191 -23.73 14.00 7.04
C ARG A 191 -22.57 14.26 6.08
N LEU A 192 -22.86 14.31 4.79
CA LEU A 192 -21.87 14.62 3.76
C LEU A 192 -21.39 16.07 3.86
N VAL A 193 -20.06 16.23 3.91
CA VAL A 193 -19.36 17.52 3.98
C VAL A 193 -18.16 17.51 3.04
N SER A 194 -17.64 18.68 2.70
CA SER A 194 -16.38 18.80 1.94
C SER A 194 -15.22 18.21 2.75
N LYS A 195 -14.37 17.38 2.11
CA LYS A 195 -13.13 16.85 2.71
C LYS A 195 -12.17 17.95 3.15
N THR A 196 -12.19 19.11 2.50
CA THR A 196 -11.25 20.21 2.73
C THR A 196 -11.77 21.27 3.71
N THR A 197 -13.04 21.69 3.56
CA THR A 197 -13.58 22.80 4.37
C THR A 197 -14.42 22.34 5.55
N LEU A 198 -14.83 21.07 5.58
CA LEU A 198 -15.78 20.50 6.56
C LEU A 198 -17.13 21.24 6.61
N MET A 199 -17.42 22.09 5.64
CA MET A 199 -18.73 22.71 5.46
C MET A 199 -19.66 21.71 4.77
N PRO A 200 -21.00 21.83 4.95
CA PRO A 200 -21.96 21.05 4.17
C PRO A 200 -21.59 21.09 2.69
N ALA A 201 -21.71 19.95 2.00
CA ALA A 201 -21.45 19.88 0.57
C ALA A 201 -22.46 20.75 -0.18
N THR A 202 -22.20 22.04 -0.29
CA THR A 202 -23.01 23.02 -1.02
C THR A 202 -22.72 22.96 -2.52
N THR A 203 -21.57 22.41 -2.89
CA THR A 203 -21.13 22.18 -4.25
C THR A 203 -21.46 20.77 -4.70
N ARG A 204 -22.20 20.67 -5.81
CA ARG A 204 -22.37 19.42 -6.56
C ARG A 204 -21.00 18.98 -7.09
N PRO A 205 -20.64 17.69 -7.04
CA PRO A 205 -19.37 17.24 -7.59
C PRO A 205 -19.32 17.56 -9.09
N THR A 206 -18.12 17.90 -9.57
CA THR A 206 -17.86 18.01 -11.01
C THR A 206 -18.03 16.64 -11.67
N LEU A 207 -18.21 16.62 -13.00
CA LEU A 207 -18.25 15.36 -13.74
C LEU A 207 -16.97 14.53 -13.53
N ALA A 208 -15.81 15.19 -13.48
CA ALA A 208 -14.54 14.50 -13.22
C ALA A 208 -14.51 13.83 -11.84
N GLN A 209 -14.91 14.54 -10.78
CA GLN A 209 -15.00 13.98 -9.43
C GLN A 209 -15.96 12.78 -9.38
N LYS A 210 -17.13 12.89 -10.03
CA LYS A 210 -18.09 11.78 -10.11
C LYS A 210 -17.50 10.57 -10.82
N GLN A 211 -16.79 10.78 -11.92
CA GLN A 211 -16.17 9.71 -12.70
C GLN A 211 -15.03 9.02 -11.94
N THR A 212 -14.21 9.76 -11.19
CA THR A 212 -13.18 9.17 -10.30
C THR A 212 -13.83 8.33 -9.19
N ALA A 213 -14.92 8.81 -8.61
CA ALA A 213 -15.68 8.08 -7.60
C ALA A 213 -16.43 6.85 -8.14
N GLU A 214 -16.78 6.83 -9.42
CA GLU A 214 -17.23 5.62 -10.10
C GLU A 214 -16.05 4.67 -10.33
N LEU A 215 -14.93 5.18 -10.81
CA LEU A 215 -13.76 4.39 -11.16
C LEU A 215 -13.17 3.61 -9.98
N VAL A 216 -13.16 4.17 -8.76
CA VAL A 216 -12.68 3.45 -7.56
C VAL A 216 -13.51 2.20 -7.23
N MET A 217 -14.75 2.13 -7.73
CA MET A 217 -15.63 0.97 -7.58
C MET A 217 -15.50 -0.02 -8.75
N ALA A 218 -14.69 0.27 -9.76
CA ALA A 218 -14.62 -0.54 -10.95
C ALA A 218 -13.63 -1.71 -10.81
N HIS A 219 -13.91 -2.79 -11.52
CA HIS A 219 -13.00 -3.92 -11.68
C HIS A 219 -12.85 -4.32 -13.15
N VAL A 220 -11.82 -5.11 -13.44
CA VAL A 220 -11.55 -5.73 -14.74
C VAL A 220 -11.64 -7.26 -14.61
N ASP A 221 -11.49 -7.97 -15.72
CA ASP A 221 -11.50 -9.43 -15.78
C ASP A 221 -10.49 -9.99 -16.80
N CYS A 222 -10.61 -11.28 -17.12
CA CYS A 222 -9.72 -11.95 -18.06
C CYS A 222 -9.70 -11.35 -19.46
N ASP A 223 -10.75 -10.65 -19.89
CA ASP A 223 -10.81 -10.07 -21.23
C ASP A 223 -9.94 -8.80 -21.30
N THR A 224 -9.78 -8.09 -20.18
CA THR A 224 -8.94 -6.88 -20.09
C THR A 224 -7.50 -7.18 -19.64
N VAL A 225 -7.30 -8.09 -18.68
CA VAL A 225 -5.97 -8.44 -18.12
C VAL A 225 -5.65 -9.94 -18.29
N PRO A 226 -5.69 -10.47 -19.53
CA PRO A 226 -5.58 -11.92 -19.78
C PRO A 226 -4.28 -12.52 -19.24
N PHE A 227 -3.16 -11.79 -19.30
CA PHE A 227 -1.88 -12.31 -18.83
C PHE A 227 -1.84 -12.47 -17.31
N MET A 228 -2.41 -11.52 -16.56
CA MET A 228 -2.47 -11.61 -15.08
C MET A 228 -3.33 -12.80 -14.65
N TRP A 229 -4.48 -13.00 -15.31
CA TRP A 229 -5.34 -14.17 -15.06
C TRP A 229 -4.68 -15.49 -15.47
N GLN A 230 -3.91 -15.49 -16.56
CA GLN A 230 -3.15 -16.68 -16.97
C GLN A 230 -2.03 -17.03 -16.00
N TYR A 231 -1.37 -16.03 -15.40
CA TYR A 231 -0.40 -16.27 -14.33
C TYR A 231 -1.09 -16.80 -13.08
N ALA A 232 -2.20 -16.18 -12.66
CA ALA A 232 -2.98 -16.66 -11.53
C ALA A 232 -3.46 -18.10 -11.72
N ASP A 233 -3.93 -18.49 -12.93
CA ASP A 233 -4.32 -19.87 -13.24
C ASP A 233 -3.14 -20.86 -13.15
N ARG A 234 -1.94 -20.46 -13.57
CA ARG A 234 -0.79 -21.39 -13.68
C ARG A 234 0.10 -21.44 -12.44
N PHE A 235 0.05 -20.41 -11.61
CA PHE A 235 0.95 -20.24 -10.47
C PHE A 235 0.15 -20.03 -9.18
N ALA A 236 0.83 -19.59 -8.12
CA ALA A 236 0.17 -19.27 -6.86
C ALA A 236 -0.37 -17.83 -6.90
N LEU A 237 -1.66 -17.69 -6.61
CA LEU A 237 -2.30 -16.40 -6.33
C LEU A 237 -2.50 -16.27 -4.81
N PHE A 238 -1.97 -15.20 -4.23
CA PHE A 238 -2.19 -14.89 -2.81
C PHE A 238 -3.38 -13.93 -2.70
N ASP A 239 -4.53 -14.44 -2.26
CA ASP A 239 -5.75 -13.64 -2.07
C ASP A 239 -5.87 -13.03 -0.66
N ASN A 240 -4.82 -13.15 0.16
CA ASN A 240 -4.69 -12.54 1.48
C ASN A 240 -3.44 -11.66 1.61
N PHE A 241 -2.98 -11.12 0.50
CA PHE A 241 -1.76 -10.31 0.47
C PHE A 241 -2.13 -8.83 0.55
N HIS A 242 -1.49 -8.10 1.47
CA HIS A 242 -1.80 -6.71 1.76
C HIS A 242 -0.53 -5.87 1.62
N MET A 243 -0.72 -4.59 1.29
CA MET A 243 0.35 -3.59 1.35
C MET A 243 0.89 -3.49 2.79
N THR A 244 2.18 -3.21 2.94
CA THR A 244 2.82 -3.12 4.26
C THR A 244 2.45 -1.81 4.95
N VAL A 245 2.44 -0.72 4.18
CA VAL A 245 2.11 0.62 4.65
C VAL A 245 0.84 1.06 3.93
N ASP A 246 -0.15 1.51 4.69
CA ASP A 246 -1.30 2.22 4.12
C ASP A 246 -0.79 3.51 3.49
N GLY A 247 -0.78 3.60 2.16
CA GLY A 247 -0.31 4.78 1.46
C GLY A 247 0.15 4.47 0.05
N PRO A 248 0.78 5.46 -0.60
CA PRO A 248 1.07 5.38 -2.01
C PRO A 248 2.32 4.53 -2.30
N SER A 249 2.90 4.72 -3.48
CA SER A 249 3.98 3.92 -4.05
C SER A 249 5.25 3.87 -3.19
N THR A 250 5.77 5.03 -2.81
CA THR A 250 7.08 5.17 -2.15
C THR A 250 7.20 4.42 -0.82
N PRO A 251 6.27 4.56 0.14
CA PRO A 251 6.40 3.85 1.41
C PRO A 251 6.35 2.34 1.23
N ASN A 252 5.57 1.83 0.27
CA ASN A 252 5.49 0.39 -0.01
C ASN A 252 6.71 -0.13 -0.77
N ALA A 253 7.30 0.65 -1.67
CA ALA A 253 8.57 0.31 -2.32
C ALA A 253 9.71 0.22 -1.29
N ILE A 254 9.78 1.18 -0.36
CA ILE A 254 10.72 1.16 0.78
C ILE A 254 10.46 -0.07 1.66
N ALA A 255 9.20 -0.31 2.06
CA ALA A 255 8.85 -1.41 2.95
C ALA A 255 9.06 -2.79 2.33
N MET A 256 8.91 -2.95 1.01
CA MET A 256 9.22 -4.20 0.31
C MET A 256 10.68 -4.62 0.52
N ILE A 257 11.56 -3.63 0.58
CA ILE A 257 13.00 -3.80 0.71
C ILE A 257 13.44 -3.89 2.18
N ALA A 258 12.92 -2.98 3.00
CA ALA A 258 13.39 -2.75 4.36
C ALA A 258 12.54 -3.43 5.43
N GLY A 259 11.37 -3.96 5.04
CA GLY A 259 10.36 -4.50 5.94
C GLY A 259 9.59 -3.46 6.74
N GLN A 260 9.80 -2.16 6.48
CA GLN A 260 9.16 -1.04 7.19
C GLN A 260 9.23 0.25 6.35
N GLY A 261 8.29 1.17 6.57
CA GLY A 261 8.31 2.55 6.05
C GLY A 261 8.89 3.57 7.05
N GLY A 262 9.61 3.11 8.08
CA GLY A 262 10.27 3.94 9.09
C GLY A 262 9.54 4.02 10.44
N GLU A 263 8.49 3.22 10.62
CA GLU A 263 7.67 3.19 11.82
C GLU A 263 8.50 2.86 13.08
N THR A 264 9.53 2.02 12.95
CA THR A 264 10.41 1.70 14.09
C THR A 264 11.22 2.91 14.55
N GLN A 265 11.69 3.72 13.60
CA GLN A 265 12.44 4.94 13.89
C GLN A 265 11.52 5.95 14.59
N TYR A 266 10.30 6.11 14.07
CA TYR A 266 9.27 6.95 14.70
C TYR A 266 8.93 6.53 16.12
N VAL A 267 8.67 5.24 16.35
CA VAL A 267 8.26 4.75 17.69
C VAL A 267 9.38 4.87 18.72
N LYS A 268 10.64 4.61 18.34
CA LYS A 268 11.77 4.67 19.28
C LYS A 268 12.25 6.09 19.54
N HIS A 269 12.20 6.95 18.53
CA HIS A 269 12.80 8.29 18.57
C HIS A 269 11.81 9.37 18.08
N PRO A 270 10.60 9.49 18.68
CA PRO A 270 9.52 10.34 18.16
C PRO A 270 9.90 11.83 18.10
N ASP A 271 10.85 12.28 18.92
CA ASP A 271 11.33 13.67 18.95
C ASP A 271 12.54 13.93 18.04
N GLN A 272 13.04 12.90 17.35
CA GLN A 272 14.26 12.96 16.53
C GLN A 272 14.00 12.62 15.05
N VAL A 273 12.81 12.13 14.71
CA VAL A 273 12.38 11.86 13.34
C VAL A 273 11.44 12.94 12.82
N ALA A 274 11.88 13.71 11.83
CA ALA A 274 11.04 14.75 11.23
C ALA A 274 10.11 14.22 10.12
N ASN A 275 10.50 13.14 9.42
CA ASN A 275 9.87 12.68 8.19
C ASN A 275 9.52 11.18 8.19
N GLU A 276 9.54 10.54 9.37
CA GLU A 276 9.12 9.14 9.55
C GLU A 276 7.81 9.03 10.35
N PRO A 277 6.98 8.00 10.07
CA PRO A 277 7.11 7.09 8.94
C PRO A 277 6.86 7.80 7.61
N VAL A 278 7.42 7.27 6.53
CA VAL A 278 7.07 7.69 5.16
C VAL A 278 5.61 7.29 4.92
N THR A 279 4.74 8.27 4.70
CA THR A 279 3.29 8.04 4.43
C THR A 279 2.82 8.65 3.11
N GLY A 280 3.74 9.22 2.34
CA GLY A 280 3.45 9.85 1.05
C GLY A 280 4.57 9.55 0.05
N ASP A 281 4.50 10.15 -1.13
CA ASP A 281 5.55 10.05 -2.14
C ASP A 281 6.52 11.22 -2.05
N PRO A 282 7.61 11.13 -1.27
CA PRO A 282 8.73 12.04 -1.49
C PRO A 282 9.30 11.79 -2.89
N GLY A 283 9.81 12.86 -3.52
CA GLY A 283 10.27 12.81 -4.91
C GLY A 283 11.24 11.66 -5.20
N PRO A 284 11.10 10.97 -6.35
CA PRO A 284 11.95 9.85 -6.72
C PRO A 284 13.43 10.28 -6.88
N PHE A 285 14.37 9.34 -6.67
CA PHE A 285 15.79 9.65 -6.89
C PHE A 285 16.06 10.14 -8.32
N PRO A 286 15.49 9.51 -9.37
CA PRO A 286 15.32 10.15 -10.67
C PRO A 286 14.40 11.37 -10.54
N GLY A 287 14.98 12.56 -10.56
CA GLY A 287 14.26 13.80 -10.27
C GLY A 287 14.90 14.57 -9.13
N SER A 288 15.50 13.85 -8.18
CA SER A 288 16.23 14.40 -7.04
C SER A 288 17.19 15.51 -7.46
N ASN A 289 17.11 16.65 -6.78
CA ASN A 289 18.09 17.73 -6.89
C ASN A 289 19.50 17.27 -6.46
N LEU A 290 19.62 16.11 -5.81
CA LEU A 290 20.89 15.48 -5.44
C LEU A 290 21.43 14.54 -6.54
N ASP A 291 20.59 14.06 -7.47
CA ASP A 291 21.07 13.26 -8.57
C ASP A 291 21.89 14.17 -9.52
N LYS A 292 23.15 13.81 -9.78
CA LYS A 292 24.06 14.54 -10.68
C LYS A 292 24.31 13.83 -12.00
N SER A 293 23.60 12.73 -12.25
CA SER A 293 23.70 11.97 -13.49
C SER A 293 23.35 12.85 -14.70
N ALA A 294 24.17 12.79 -15.74
CA ALA A 294 23.97 13.58 -16.97
C ALA A 294 22.70 13.17 -17.73
N VAL A 295 22.34 11.89 -17.66
CA VAL A 295 21.09 11.35 -18.19
C VAL A 295 20.20 11.03 -17.00
N LYS A 296 19.02 11.64 -16.98
CA LYS A 296 17.99 11.35 -16.00
C LYS A 296 17.02 10.32 -16.56
N PRO A 297 16.57 9.35 -15.76
CA PRO A 297 15.37 8.58 -16.07
C PRO A 297 14.16 9.51 -16.16
N THR A 298 13.08 9.03 -16.76
CA THR A 298 11.86 9.83 -16.90
C THR A 298 11.17 9.96 -15.56
N PHE A 299 10.96 11.19 -15.08
CA PHE A 299 10.25 11.46 -13.85
C PHE A 299 9.25 12.60 -14.07
N ASN A 300 8.22 12.68 -13.23
CA ASN A 300 7.30 13.81 -13.26
C ASN A 300 7.95 15.02 -12.55
N PRO A 301 8.18 16.16 -13.24
CA PRO A 301 8.83 17.33 -12.65
C PRO A 301 8.09 17.94 -11.46
N ALA A 302 6.81 17.60 -11.27
CA ALA A 302 6.03 18.03 -10.10
C ALA A 302 6.36 17.24 -8.82
N ASP A 303 6.97 16.07 -8.94
CA ASP A 303 7.28 15.19 -7.81
C ASP A 303 8.53 15.65 -7.05
N GLU A 304 9.31 16.57 -7.65
CA GLU A 304 10.52 17.14 -7.07
C GLU A 304 10.31 18.60 -6.67
N ASN A 305 10.73 18.98 -5.46
CA ASN A 305 10.85 20.39 -5.08
C ASN A 305 12.23 20.71 -4.52
N PRO A 306 13.03 21.58 -5.17
CA PRO A 306 14.35 21.99 -4.68
C PRO A 306 14.34 22.66 -3.31
N ASN A 307 13.20 23.17 -2.86
CA ASN A 307 13.06 23.74 -1.53
C ASN A 307 12.73 22.68 -0.45
N LYS A 308 12.45 21.43 -0.84
CA LYS A 308 12.07 20.32 0.03
C LYS A 308 12.66 19.00 -0.52
N PRO A 309 13.98 18.83 -0.45
CA PRO A 309 14.62 17.61 -0.97
C PRO A 309 14.13 16.37 -0.21
N THR A 310 14.08 15.23 -0.91
CA THR A 310 13.84 13.93 -0.29
C THR A 310 14.93 13.62 0.73
N ASN A 311 14.53 13.30 1.96
CA ASN A 311 15.49 12.93 2.99
C ASN A 311 16.11 11.54 2.71
N PRO A 312 17.40 11.35 3.03
CA PRO A 312 18.01 10.03 2.94
C PRO A 312 17.39 9.08 3.96
N GLN A 313 16.97 7.91 3.47
CA GLN A 313 16.39 6.84 4.28
C GLN A 313 17.40 5.75 4.57
N THR A 314 18.41 6.07 5.40
CA THR A 314 19.50 5.13 5.69
C THR A 314 19.00 3.82 6.28
N TYR A 315 18.01 3.87 7.18
CA TYR A 315 17.40 2.65 7.72
C TYR A 315 16.88 1.70 6.62
N ALA A 316 16.44 2.25 5.48
CA ALA A 316 15.92 1.48 4.35
C ALA A 316 17.01 0.96 3.41
N SER A 317 18.16 1.63 3.34
CA SER A 317 19.30 1.21 2.51
C SER A 317 20.20 0.19 3.22
N LEU A 318 20.19 0.11 4.56
CA LEU A 318 20.96 -0.90 5.29
C LEU A 318 20.61 -2.35 4.88
N PRO A 319 19.33 -2.74 4.73
CA PRO A 319 18.96 -4.07 4.25
C PRO A 319 19.41 -4.31 2.80
N LEU A 320 19.28 -3.30 1.93
CA LEU A 320 19.76 -3.36 0.53
C LEU A 320 21.26 -3.57 0.43
N SER A 321 21.99 -3.10 1.44
CA SER A 321 23.43 -3.20 1.43
C SER A 321 23.82 -4.67 1.33
N PHE A 322 23.21 -5.58 2.13
CA PHE A 322 23.73 -6.93 2.38
C PHE A 322 25.28 -6.97 2.49
N MET A 323 25.92 -5.83 2.81
CA MET A 323 27.31 -5.57 2.44
C MET A 323 28.28 -6.22 3.40
N GLY A 324 27.75 -6.83 4.48
CA GLY A 324 28.52 -7.45 5.55
C GLY A 324 29.64 -6.51 5.99
N PRO A 325 30.92 -6.95 5.95
CA PRO A 325 32.05 -6.10 6.32
C PRO A 325 32.25 -4.84 5.46
N GLN A 326 31.70 -4.78 4.24
CA GLN A 326 31.86 -3.65 3.33
C GLN A 326 30.98 -2.44 3.69
N ILE A 327 29.99 -2.62 4.57
CA ILE A 327 29.00 -1.58 4.89
C ILE A 327 29.64 -0.28 5.40
N GLN A 328 30.70 -0.41 6.21
CA GLN A 328 31.44 0.75 6.74
C GLN A 328 32.17 1.55 5.65
N ASN A 329 32.53 0.94 4.52
CA ASN A 329 33.14 1.66 3.42
C ASN A 329 32.10 2.37 2.55
N ILE A 330 30.91 1.78 2.43
CA ILE A 330 29.85 2.31 1.56
C ILE A 330 29.12 3.45 2.27
N ILE A 331 28.90 3.34 3.58
CA ILE A 331 28.29 4.45 4.34
C ILE A 331 29.21 5.68 4.45
N LYS A 332 30.50 5.60 4.07
CA LYS A 332 31.37 6.80 4.00
C LYS A 332 30.91 7.80 2.95
N SER A 333 30.12 7.37 1.98
CA SER A 333 29.48 8.25 0.99
C SER A 333 28.06 8.64 1.38
N ASP A 334 27.62 8.36 2.61
CA ASP A 334 26.42 8.98 3.13
C ASP A 334 26.63 10.49 3.20
N GLU A 335 25.77 11.25 2.53
CA GLU A 335 25.85 12.69 2.46
C GLU A 335 25.35 13.35 3.76
N ASN A 336 24.53 12.65 4.55
CA ASN A 336 23.93 13.18 5.79
C ASN A 336 24.00 12.21 6.98
N PRO A 337 25.19 11.73 7.38
CA PRO A 337 25.34 10.73 8.45
C PRO A 337 24.93 11.24 9.84
N MET A 338 24.70 12.55 10.00
CA MET A 338 24.16 13.12 11.24
C MET A 338 22.64 12.95 11.37
N MET A 339 21.94 12.62 10.28
CA MET A 339 20.50 12.30 10.28
C MET A 339 20.25 10.85 10.72
N ASP A 340 21.27 10.00 10.68
CA ASP A 340 21.18 8.62 11.13
C ASP A 340 20.98 8.55 12.64
N LEU A 341 19.91 7.88 13.04
CA LEU A 341 19.59 7.67 14.44
C LEU A 341 20.56 6.67 15.09
N LEU A 342 20.62 6.70 16.42
CA LEU A 342 21.60 5.91 17.19
C LEU A 342 21.50 4.41 16.90
N ASP A 343 20.30 3.88 16.67
CA ASP A 343 20.09 2.49 16.32
C ASP A 343 20.52 2.16 14.88
N VAL A 344 20.35 3.07 13.92
CA VAL A 344 20.93 2.94 12.56
C VAL A 344 22.45 2.80 12.64
N GLN A 345 23.11 3.62 13.46
CA GLN A 345 24.56 3.52 13.69
C GLN A 345 24.97 2.18 14.34
N ASN A 346 24.17 1.67 15.28
CA ASN A 346 24.38 0.36 15.88
C ASN A 346 24.17 -0.79 14.89
N ASP A 347 23.20 -0.67 13.98
CA ASP A 347 22.91 -1.64 12.94
C ASP A 347 24.07 -1.72 11.93
N ILE A 348 24.62 -0.58 11.51
CA ILE A 348 25.84 -0.53 10.69
C ILE A 348 26.98 -1.29 11.37
N GLY A 349 27.22 -1.02 12.66
CA GLY A 349 28.26 -1.71 13.43
C GLY A 349 28.00 -3.21 13.60
N THR A 350 26.74 -3.62 13.64
CA THR A 350 26.33 -5.02 13.74
C THR A 350 26.53 -5.74 12.41
N ILE A 351 26.07 -5.16 11.29
CA ILE A 351 26.22 -5.71 9.94
C ILE A 351 27.70 -5.84 9.57
N ALA A 352 28.53 -4.85 9.92
CA ALA A 352 29.97 -4.87 9.65
C ALA A 352 30.69 -6.08 10.28
N LYS A 353 30.17 -6.61 11.39
CA LYS A 353 30.72 -7.79 12.08
C LYS A 353 30.20 -9.11 11.52
N GLN A 354 29.18 -9.10 10.68
CA GLN A 354 28.62 -10.32 10.11
C GLN A 354 29.53 -10.84 8.99
N ASN A 355 30.02 -12.07 9.13
CA ASN A 355 30.75 -12.76 8.06
C ASN A 355 29.76 -13.42 7.07
N LYS A 356 28.87 -12.61 6.49
CA LYS A 356 27.93 -13.05 5.46
C LYS A 356 28.35 -12.50 4.11
N THR A 357 28.27 -13.33 3.09
CA THR A 357 28.47 -12.92 1.69
C THR A 357 27.32 -12.03 1.26
N ASN A 358 27.62 -10.96 0.54
CA ASN A 358 26.60 -10.11 -0.04
C ASN A 358 25.68 -10.91 -0.97
N VAL A 359 24.40 -10.58 -0.95
CA VAL A 359 23.44 -11.08 -1.94
C VAL A 359 23.46 -10.06 -3.09
N PRO A 360 23.91 -10.43 -4.30
CA PRO A 360 23.82 -9.53 -5.44
C PRO A 360 22.36 -9.21 -5.70
N TRP A 361 22.03 -7.94 -5.79
CA TRP A 361 20.70 -7.46 -6.15
C TRP A 361 20.84 -6.24 -7.05
N GLY A 362 19.77 -5.91 -7.76
CA GLY A 362 19.67 -4.70 -8.55
C GLY A 362 18.22 -4.24 -8.60
N TRP A 363 18.04 -2.93 -8.71
CA TRP A 363 16.76 -2.30 -8.98
C TRP A 363 16.72 -1.86 -10.43
N TYR A 364 15.68 -2.26 -11.14
CA TYR A 364 15.38 -1.77 -12.48
C TYR A 364 14.00 -1.15 -12.42
N GLN A 365 13.94 0.14 -12.72
CA GLN A 365 12.69 0.87 -12.88
C GLN A 365 12.56 1.19 -14.37
N GLU A 366 11.42 0.86 -14.97
CA GLU A 366 11.08 1.44 -16.27
C GLU A 366 10.62 2.88 -16.05
N GLY A 367 11.25 3.82 -16.77
CA GLY A 367 11.03 5.26 -16.63
C GLY A 367 12.30 5.97 -16.26
#